data_AF-A0A453BMX9-F1
#
_entry.id   AF-A0A453BMX9-F1
#
_cell.length_a   1.000
_cell.length_b   1.000
_cell.length_c   1.000
_cell.angle_alpha   90.00
_cell.angle_beta   90.00
_cell.angle_gamma   90.00
#
_symmetry.space_group_name_H-M   'P 1'
#
loop_
_entity.id
_entity.type
_entity.pdbx_description
1 polymer ?
#
loop_
_entity_poly.entity_id
_entity_poly.type
_entity_poly.pdbx_seq_one_letter_code
_entity_poly.pdbx_strand_id
1 'polypeptide(L)'
;MDISSFVTSLLTSFLIFAVLVLVFTWLSRRPGNAPVYYPSVLLRGLDPWEGRGRGTRSPVGWIRQAFAASEADVVAASGVDAAVYLVFLSSVLAILAFSAIVLLPVLLPVAGTDHALEDSTGRVPRNVTDFERLALGNVQ
;
A
#
# COMPACT_ATOMS: atom_id res chain seq x y z
N MET A 1 2.91 -20.14 7.78
CA MET A 1 3.54 -19.00 8.46
C MET A 1 2.76 -18.70 9.73
N ASP A 2 3.42 -18.49 10.86
CA ASP A 2 2.72 -18.21 12.12
C ASP A 2 2.36 -16.73 12.21
N ILE A 3 1.25 -16.39 12.86
CA ILE A 3 0.80 -15.00 13.00
C ILE A 3 1.90 -14.12 13.62
N SER A 4 2.65 -14.63 14.60
CA SER A 4 3.77 -13.92 15.23
C SER A 4 4.84 -13.53 14.21
N SER A 5 5.28 -14.48 13.38
CA SER A 5 6.28 -14.24 12.33
C SER A 5 5.79 -13.25 11.27
N PHE A 6 4.50 -13.28 10.94
CA PHE A 6 3.87 -12.30 10.05
C PHE A 6 3.84 -10.91 10.62
N VAL A 7 3.38 -10.75 11.87
CA VAL A 7 3.33 -9.47 12.54
C VAL A 7 4.73 -8.90 12.70
N THR A 8 5.73 -9.72 13.08
CA THR A 8 7.12 -9.26 13.15
C THR A 8 7.62 -8.74 11.81
N SER A 9 7.45 -9.50 10.73
CA SER A 9 7.91 -9.10 9.38
C SER A 9 7.21 -7.83 8.87
N LEU A 10 5.89 -7.74 9.09
CA LEU A 10 5.08 -6.57 8.74
C LEU A 10 5.55 -5.33 9.52
N LEU A 11 5.74 -5.47 10.83
CA LEU A 11 6.17 -4.38 11.69
C LEU A 11 7.58 -3.90 11.32
N THR A 12 8.52 -4.82 11.09
CA THR A 12 9.88 -4.44 10.68
C THR A 12 9.88 -3.70 9.34
N SER A 13 9.10 -4.18 8.37
CA SER A 13 8.97 -3.54 7.06
C SER A 13 8.32 -2.16 7.17
N PHE A 14 7.29 -2.03 8.01
CA PHE A 14 6.61 -0.76 8.28
C PHE A 14 7.52 0.26 8.98
N LEU A 15 8.35 -0.16 9.93
CA LEU A 15 9.32 0.70 10.59
C LEU A 15 10.35 1.24 9.59
N ILE A 16 10.87 0.37 8.72
CA ILE A 16 11.79 0.77 7.65
C ILE A 16 11.10 1.80 6.74
N PHE A 17 9.87 1.53 6.31
CA PHE A 17 9.07 2.45 5.51
C PHE A 17 8.91 3.82 6.20
N ALA A 18 8.58 3.86 7.48
CA ALA A 18 8.42 5.10 8.23
C ALA A 18 9.73 5.91 8.30
N VAL A 19 10.87 5.25 8.54
CA VAL A 19 12.19 5.88 8.52
C VAL A 19 12.49 6.47 7.14
N LEU A 20 12.20 5.74 6.06
CA LEU A 20 12.40 6.21 4.69
C LEU A 20 11.53 7.44 4.38
N VAL A 21 10.27 7.47 4.81
CA VAL A 21 9.39 8.64 4.63
C VAL A 21 9.92 9.86 5.41
N LEU A 22 10.46 9.67 6.61
CA LEU A 22 11.07 10.75 7.38
C LEU A 22 12.33 11.29 6.70
N VAL A 23 13.21 10.41 6.21
CA VAL A 23 14.41 10.80 5.45
C VAL A 23 14.01 11.54 4.17
N PHE A 24 13.04 11.03 3.42
CA PHE A 24 12.51 11.67 2.22
C PHE A 24 11.97 13.08 2.50
N THR A 25 11.14 13.24 3.53
CA THR A 25 10.59 14.56 3.87
C THR A 25 11.65 15.53 4.39
N TRP A 26 12.69 15.03 5.05
CA TRP A 26 13.82 15.86 5.47
C TRP A 26 14.67 16.32 4.26
N LEU A 27 15.01 15.42 3.33
CA LEU A 27 15.83 15.73 2.16
C LEU A 27 15.09 16.62 1.15
N SER A 28 13.83 16.32 0.84
CA SER A 28 13.02 17.07 -0.14
C SER A 28 12.73 18.51 0.29
N ARG A 29 12.81 18.82 1.59
CA ARG A 29 12.66 20.18 2.12
C ARG A 29 13.87 21.08 1.87
N ARG A 30 15.05 20.52 1.62
CA ARG A 30 16.27 21.31 1.44
C ARG A 30 16.35 21.89 0.03
N PRO A 31 16.55 23.21 -0.14
CA PRO A 31 16.58 23.85 -1.45
C PRO A 31 17.71 23.35 -2.35
N GLY A 32 18.86 22.96 -1.78
CA GLY A 32 19.96 22.36 -2.54
C GLY A 32 19.60 21.04 -3.24
N ASN A 33 18.56 20.34 -2.78
CA ASN A 33 18.11 19.08 -3.37
C ASN A 33 16.97 19.27 -4.38
N ALA A 34 16.56 20.50 -4.69
CA ALA A 34 15.49 20.78 -5.66
C ALA A 34 15.69 20.08 -7.01
N PRO A 35 16.91 20.05 -7.60
CA PRO A 35 17.12 19.40 -8.89
C PRO A 35 16.86 17.90 -8.87
N VAL A 36 16.99 17.25 -7.71
CA VAL A 36 16.79 15.80 -7.56
C VAL A 36 15.31 15.48 -7.37
N TYR A 37 14.60 16.23 -6.53
CA TYR A 37 13.20 15.91 -6.16
C TYR A 37 12.14 16.60 -7.03
N TYR A 38 12.48 17.72 -7.67
CA TYR A 38 11.55 18.50 -8.48
C TYR A 38 12.09 18.85 -9.89
N PRO A 39 12.76 17.92 -10.61
CA PRO A 39 13.37 18.24 -11.90
C PRO A 39 12.34 18.68 -12.95
N SER A 40 11.18 18.01 -13.03
CA SER A 40 10.12 18.34 -13.99
C SER A 40 9.53 19.73 -13.77
N VAL A 41 9.48 20.19 -12.51
CA VAL A 41 9.01 21.54 -12.15
C VAL A 41 10.03 22.59 -12.62
N LEU A 42 11.31 22.34 -12.35
CA LEU A 42 12.41 23.22 -12.77
C LEU A 42 12.51 23.31 -14.30
N LEU A 43 12.35 22.19 -15.01
CA LEU A 43 12.36 22.16 -16.48
C LEU A 43 11.18 22.94 -17.10
N ARG A 44 10.08 23.11 -16.37
CA ARG A 44 8.92 23.92 -16.78
C ARG A 44 9.07 25.39 -16.42
N GLY A 45 10.19 25.80 -15.81
CA GLY A 45 10.43 27.17 -15.38
C GLY A 45 9.57 27.62 -14.20
N LEU A 46 8.96 26.66 -13.47
CA LEU A 46 8.17 26.94 -12.27
C LEU A 46 9.09 26.86 -11.04
N ASP A 47 8.88 27.73 -10.05
CA ASP A 47 9.55 27.60 -8.76
C ASP A 47 8.89 26.49 -7.92
N PRO A 48 9.61 25.43 -7.49
CA PRO A 48 9.05 24.42 -6.59
C PRO A 48 8.58 24.97 -5.23
N TRP A 49 8.93 26.22 -4.89
CA TRP A 49 8.51 26.94 -3.68
C TRP A 49 7.33 27.91 -3.91
N GLU A 50 7.08 28.38 -5.13
CA GLU A 50 5.90 29.20 -5.46
C GLU A 50 4.70 28.28 -5.75
N GLY A 51 3.69 28.31 -4.88
CA GLY A 51 2.40 27.64 -5.13
C GLY A 51 2.17 26.33 -4.36
N ARG A 52 3.19 25.72 -3.76
CA ARG A 52 3.03 24.60 -2.83
C ARG A 52 3.20 25.08 -1.38
N GLY A 53 2.09 25.42 -0.73
CA GLY A 53 2.06 25.84 0.68
C GLY A 53 2.83 24.89 1.63
N ARG A 54 3.29 25.41 2.77
CA ARG A 54 4.13 24.73 3.79
C ARG A 54 3.67 23.33 4.20
N GLY A 55 2.39 23.01 4.02
CA GLY A 55 1.78 21.69 4.28
C GLY A 55 2.10 20.59 3.26
N THR A 56 2.57 20.93 2.05
CA THR A 56 2.89 20.00 0.95
C THR A 56 4.09 19.10 1.22
N ARG A 57 4.96 19.50 2.16
CA ARG A 57 6.23 18.83 2.47
C ARG A 57 6.23 18.15 3.84
N SER A 58 5.06 17.90 4.44
CA SER A 58 4.97 17.10 5.67
C SER A 58 4.89 15.61 5.32
N PRO A 59 5.25 14.68 6.24
CA PRO A 59 5.24 13.24 6.00
C PRO A 59 3.94 12.68 5.40
N VAL A 60 2.81 13.35 5.65
CA VAL A 60 1.49 12.96 5.17
C VAL A 60 0.93 13.95 4.14
N GLY A 61 1.43 15.19 4.12
CA GLY A 61 0.92 16.24 3.24
C GLY A 61 1.18 16.00 1.76
N TRP A 62 2.31 15.38 1.42
CA TRP A 62 2.60 14.98 0.04
C TRP A 62 1.65 13.85 -0.42
N ILE A 63 1.32 12.92 0.48
CA ILE A 63 0.36 11.83 0.22
C ILE A 63 -1.00 12.42 -0.10
N ARG A 64 -1.51 13.31 0.77
CA ARG A 64 -2.82 13.96 0.56
C ARG A 64 -2.90 14.68 -0.79
N GLN A 65 -1.80 15.27 -1.26
CA GLN A 65 -1.75 15.93 -2.55
C GLN A 65 -1.72 14.97 -3.73
N ALA A 66 -0.98 13.87 -3.60
CA ALA A 66 -0.98 12.82 -4.61
C ALA A 66 -2.39 12.28 -4.84
N PHE A 67 -3.17 12.10 -3.77
CA PHE A 67 -4.57 11.67 -3.86
C PHE A 67 -5.55 12.75 -4.34
N ALA A 68 -5.22 14.03 -4.18
CA ALA A 68 -6.08 15.13 -4.62
C ALA A 68 -5.86 15.51 -6.09
N ALA A 69 -4.79 15.03 -6.73
CA ALA A 69 -4.49 15.31 -8.13
C ALA A 69 -5.50 14.60 -9.05
N SER A 70 -6.07 15.33 -10.01
CA SER A 70 -6.96 14.73 -11.01
C SER A 70 -6.17 14.04 -12.12
N GLU A 71 -6.82 13.14 -12.86
CA GLU A 71 -6.20 12.51 -14.04
C GLU A 71 -5.76 13.54 -15.08
N ALA A 72 -6.55 14.61 -15.28
CA ALA A 72 -6.21 15.70 -16.17
C ALA A 72 -4.91 16.42 -15.72
N ASP A 73 -4.73 16.61 -14.41
CA ASP A 73 -3.51 17.19 -13.86
C ASP A 73 -2.30 16.27 -14.11
N VAL A 74 -2.49 14.95 -13.98
CA VAL A 74 -1.43 13.96 -14.25
C VAL A 74 -1.06 13.96 -15.73
N VAL A 75 -2.04 13.99 -16.64
CA VAL A 75 -1.78 14.05 -18.09
C VAL A 75 -1.03 15.33 -18.44
N ALA A 76 -1.43 16.48 -17.88
CA ALA A 76 -0.72 17.75 -18.08
C ALA A 76 0.68 17.76 -17.44
N ALA A 77 0.89 17.04 -16.34
CA ALA A 77 2.16 16.99 -15.59
C ALA A 77 3.19 15.99 -16.14
N SER A 78 2.73 14.83 -16.61
CA SER A 78 3.60 13.68 -16.88
C SER A 78 3.30 12.99 -18.22
N GLY A 79 2.27 13.43 -18.94
CA GLY A 79 1.83 12.83 -20.19
C GLY A 79 0.84 11.69 -19.99
N VAL A 80 0.35 11.16 -21.12
CA VAL A 80 -0.71 10.14 -21.16
C VAL A 80 -0.22 8.78 -20.66
N ASP A 81 1.02 8.40 -20.96
CA ASP A 81 1.58 7.10 -20.55
C ASP A 81 1.59 6.93 -19.02
N ALA A 82 2.05 7.96 -18.30
CA ALA A 82 2.03 7.98 -16.84
C ALA A 82 0.61 7.90 -16.27
N ALA A 83 -0.36 8.58 -16.90
CA ALA A 83 -1.76 8.53 -16.49
C ALA A 83 -2.35 7.13 -16.68
N VAL A 84 -2.09 6.49 -17.83
CA VAL A 84 -2.54 5.11 -18.10
C VAL A 84 -1.94 4.13 -17.09
N TYR A 85 -0.67 4.28 -16.72
CA TYR A 85 -0.05 3.45 -15.69
C TYR A 85 -0.71 3.60 -14.31
N LEU A 86 -1.06 4.82 -13.90
CA LEU A 86 -1.78 5.05 -12.64
C LEU A 86 -3.21 4.48 -12.68
N VAL A 87 -3.91 4.61 -13.81
CA VAL A 87 -5.24 4.00 -14.02
C VAL A 87 -5.16 2.47 -13.97
N PHE A 88 -4.10 1.89 -14.54
CA PHE A 88 -3.86 0.46 -14.45
C PHE A 88 -3.67 0.02 -12.98
N LEU A 89 -2.79 0.68 -12.23
CA LEU A 89 -2.57 0.37 -10.82
C LEU A 89 -3.83 0.56 -9.96
N SER A 90 -4.60 1.63 -10.19
CA SER A 90 -5.84 1.88 -9.46
C SER A 90 -6.92 0.85 -9.77
N SER A 91 -7.00 0.41 -11.02
CA SER A 91 -7.93 -0.64 -11.46
C SER A 91 -7.59 -1.99 -10.83
N VAL A 92 -6.31 -2.38 -10.81
CA VAL A 92 -5.86 -3.61 -10.13
C VAL A 92 -6.16 -3.54 -8.63
N LEU A 93 -5.88 -2.41 -7.99
CA LEU A 93 -6.21 -2.21 -6.58
C LEU A 93 -7.72 -2.31 -6.32
N ALA A 94 -8.55 -1.74 -7.19
CA ALA A 94 -10.01 -1.81 -7.08
C ALA A 94 -10.52 -3.25 -7.20
N ILE A 95 -9.97 -4.05 -8.12
CA ILE A 95 -10.32 -5.48 -8.25
C ILE A 95 -9.95 -6.23 -6.98
N LEU A 96 -8.73 -6.03 -6.45
CA LEU A 96 -8.29 -6.70 -5.22
C LEU A 96 -9.11 -6.26 -4.01
N ALA A 97 -9.44 -4.98 -3.89
CA ALA A 97 -10.26 -4.46 -2.80
C ALA A 97 -11.69 -5.00 -2.85
N PHE A 98 -12.32 -5.00 -4.04
CA PHE A 98 -13.65 -5.56 -4.23
C PHE A 98 -13.66 -7.07 -3.94
N SER A 99 -12.65 -7.78 -4.43
CA SER A 99 -12.45 -9.20 -4.14
C SER A 99 -12.30 -9.43 -2.63
N ALA A 100 -11.49 -8.64 -1.91
CA ALA A 100 -11.32 -8.76 -0.47
C ALA A 100 -12.63 -8.49 0.30
N ILE A 101 -13.40 -7.47 -0.09
CA ILE A 101 -14.70 -7.13 0.52
C ILE A 101 -15.71 -8.28 0.35
N VAL A 102 -15.71 -8.95 -0.79
CA VAL A 102 -16.62 -10.07 -1.05
C VAL A 102 -16.12 -11.37 -0.42
N LEU A 103 -14.83 -11.68 -0.58
CA LEU A 103 -14.26 -12.96 -0.17
C LEU A 103 -14.01 -13.05 1.33
N LEU A 104 -13.52 -12.00 2.00
CA LEU A 104 -13.20 -12.10 3.43
C LEU A 104 -14.43 -12.42 4.29
N PRO A 105 -15.58 -11.76 4.14
CA PRO A 105 -16.77 -12.09 4.94
C PRO A 105 -17.37 -13.46 4.63
N VAL A 106 -17.07 -14.04 3.45
CA VAL A 106 -17.58 -15.37 3.06
C VAL A 106 -16.60 -16.47 3.49
N LEU A 107 -15.32 -16.32 3.17
CA LEU A 107 -14.31 -17.33 3.38
C LEU A 107 -13.85 -17.42 4.84
N LEU A 108 -13.80 -16.30 5.59
CA LEU A 108 -13.39 -16.36 7.00
C LEU A 108 -14.37 -17.17 7.87
N PRO A 109 -15.70 -16.99 7.78
CA PRO A 109 -16.64 -17.85 8.50
C PRO A 109 -16.57 -19.31 8.05
N VAL A 110 -16.51 -19.57 6.74
CA VAL A 110 -16.43 -20.94 6.19
C VAL A 110 -15.20 -21.67 6.74
N ALA A 111 -14.03 -21.03 6.70
CA ALA A 111 -12.81 -21.60 7.26
C ALA A 111 -12.85 -21.73 8.80
N GLY A 112 -13.58 -20.85 9.49
CA GLY A 112 -13.77 -20.93 10.94
C GLY A 112 -14.71 -22.05 11.39
N THR A 113 -15.67 -22.45 10.55
CA THR A 113 -16.61 -23.56 10.81
C THR A 113 -16.09 -24.93 10.37
N ASP A 114 -14.93 -24.98 9.72
CA ASP A 114 -14.38 -26.23 9.21
C ASP A 114 -13.59 -27.00 10.30
N HIS A 115 -13.82 -28.32 10.33
CA HIS A 115 -13.19 -29.28 11.24
C HIS A 115 -12.34 -30.32 10.48
N ALA A 116 -12.16 -30.20 9.16
CA ALA A 116 -11.46 -31.19 8.34
C ALA A 116 -10.00 -31.47 8.75
N LEU A 117 -9.37 -30.51 9.43
CA LEU A 117 -8.00 -30.62 9.94
C LEU A 117 -7.93 -31.13 11.40
N GLU A 118 -9.06 -31.35 12.05
CA GLU A 118 -9.11 -31.87 13.43
C GLU A 118 -9.11 -33.40 13.43
N ASP A 119 -8.18 -34.00 14.18
CA ASP A 119 -8.18 -35.44 14.43
C ASP A 119 -9.34 -35.83 15.37
N SER A 120 -9.58 -37.13 15.53
CA SER A 120 -10.52 -37.81 16.43
C SER A 120 -10.57 -37.29 17.89
N THR A 121 -9.55 -36.53 18.30
CA THR A 121 -9.46 -35.89 19.63
C THR A 121 -9.72 -34.38 19.62
N GLY A 122 -10.18 -33.81 18.49
CA GLY A 122 -10.43 -32.38 18.28
C GLY A 122 -9.16 -31.53 18.20
N ARG A 123 -8.03 -32.11 17.80
CA ARG A 123 -6.72 -31.42 17.75
C ARG A 123 -6.23 -31.28 16.31
N VAL A 124 -5.72 -30.09 15.99
CA VAL A 124 -5.08 -29.79 14.71
C VAL A 124 -3.60 -30.21 14.76
N PRO A 125 -3.05 -30.82 13.68
CA PRO A 125 -1.63 -31.17 13.57
C PRO A 125 -0.70 -29.98 13.79
N ARG A 126 0.40 -30.20 14.53
CA ARG A 126 1.38 -29.15 14.89
C ARG A 126 2.16 -28.58 13.71
N ASN A 127 2.14 -29.26 12.56
CA ASN A 127 2.82 -28.82 11.34
C ASN A 127 1.97 -27.91 10.44
N VAL A 128 0.69 -27.70 10.78
CA VAL A 128 -0.20 -26.78 10.04
C VAL A 128 -0.11 -25.40 10.64
N THR A 129 0.08 -24.40 9.80
CA THR A 129 0.19 -23.00 10.22
C THR A 129 -1.17 -22.30 10.20
N ASP A 130 -1.29 -21.19 10.94
CA ASP A 130 -2.56 -20.46 11.07
C ASP A 130 -3.16 -20.03 9.71
N PHE A 131 -2.31 -19.56 8.78
CA PHE A 131 -2.77 -19.18 7.44
C PHE A 131 -3.16 -20.38 6.56
N GLU A 132 -2.48 -21.53 6.71
CA GLU A 132 -2.86 -22.75 5.99
C GLU A 132 -4.23 -23.26 6.46
N ARG A 133 -4.52 -23.15 7.77
CA ARG A 133 -5.85 -23.45 8.30
C ARG A 133 -6.94 -22.58 7.68
N LEU A 134 -6.68 -21.29 7.48
CA LEU A 134 -7.62 -20.37 6.84
C LEU A 134 -7.78 -20.61 5.33
N ALA A 135 -6.74 -21.13 4.66
CA ALA A 135 -6.73 -21.32 3.22
C ALA A 135 -7.29 -22.68 2.76
N LEU A 136 -7.26 -23.69 3.63
CA LEU A 136 -7.65 -25.08 3.32
C LEU A 136 -9.11 -25.41 3.66
N GLY A 137 -9.95 -24.41 3.92
CA GLY A 137 -11.36 -24.62 4.28
C GLY A 137 -12.08 -25.55 3.30
N ASN A 138 -12.50 -26.71 3.80
CA ASN A 138 -13.16 -27.74 3.02
C ASN A 138 -14.67 -27.47 2.98
N VAL A 139 -15.25 -27.38 1.79
CA VAL A 139 -16.70 -27.40 1.60
C VAL A 139 -17.06 -28.83 1.22
N GLN A 140 -17.68 -29.57 2.16
CA GLN A 140 -18.27 -30.89 1.87
C GLN A 140 -19.67 -30.74 1.28
#